data_AF-A0A537PW70-F1
#
_entry.id   AF-A0A537PW70-F1
#
_cell.length_a   1.000
_cell.length_b   1.000
_cell.length_c   1.000
_cell.angle_alpha   90.00
_cell.angle_beta   90.00
_cell.angle_gamma   90.00
#
_symmetry.space_group_name_H-M   'P 1'
#
loop_
_entity.id
_entity.type
_entity.pdbx_description
1 polymer ?
#
loop_
_entity_poly.entity_id
_entity_poly.type
_entity_poly.pdbx_seq_one_letter_code
_entity_poly.pdbx_strand_id
1 'polypeptide(L)'
;PATFLPIQPVGISTEHIDFPGTLTLSSEAALKEWMALGISVARAGVKKLVIVTSHGGNSAAMTLVAQDLRAYHGLLTVTTSWSRFGVPQGLFPAEEIRHGVHGGAVETSIMLARYKEHVRLEAIADFRSAAIAMEKDYRWLSAYRPAPFAWQAQDLHPSGAAGNATLASVEKGERLLDHGARAFIELLEDVDKFDVKALSAGPQEMN
;
A
#
# COMPACT_ATOMS: atom_id res chain seq x y z
N PRO A 1 6.81 -19.82 12.10
CA PRO A 1 5.66 -19.95 11.16
C PRO A 1 4.79 -18.69 11.24
N ALA A 2 4.30 -18.18 10.11
CA ALA A 2 3.44 -16.98 10.07
C ALA A 2 1.94 -17.36 10.16
N THR A 3 1.14 -16.52 10.81
CA THR A 3 -0.32 -16.66 10.86
C THR A 3 -0.98 -15.40 10.31
N PHE A 4 -1.94 -15.58 9.42
CA PHE A 4 -2.65 -14.48 8.77
C PHE A 4 -3.97 -14.21 9.50
N LEU A 5 -4.18 -12.95 9.88
CA LEU A 5 -5.44 -12.47 10.42
C LEU A 5 -6.46 -12.23 9.29
N PRO A 6 -7.77 -12.13 9.61
CA PRO A 6 -8.77 -11.72 8.64
C PRO A 6 -8.41 -10.40 7.95
N ILE A 7 -8.60 -10.35 6.64
CA ILE A 7 -8.39 -9.14 5.83
C ILE A 7 -9.32 -8.05 6.32
N GLN A 8 -8.81 -6.82 6.36
CA GLN A 8 -9.61 -5.61 6.59
C GLN A 8 -10.08 -5.10 5.22
N PRO A 9 -11.35 -5.33 4.82
CA PRO A 9 -11.79 -5.07 3.44
C PRO A 9 -12.07 -3.58 3.17
N VAL A 10 -12.26 -2.78 4.21
CA VAL A 10 -12.50 -1.34 4.13
C VAL A 10 -11.41 -0.62 4.93
N GLY A 11 -10.70 0.28 4.26
CA GLY A 11 -9.65 1.11 4.86
C GLY A 11 -9.96 2.60 4.71
N ILE A 12 -8.91 3.41 4.63
CA ILE A 12 -9.01 4.85 4.36
C ILE A 12 -8.80 5.07 2.86
N SER A 13 -9.84 5.55 2.19
CA SER A 13 -9.92 5.79 0.74
C SER A 13 -10.58 7.14 0.46
N THR A 14 -10.23 8.16 1.24
CA THR A 14 -10.85 9.49 1.20
C THR A 14 -10.57 10.22 -0.12
N GLU A 15 -9.49 9.87 -0.81
CA GLU A 15 -9.15 10.36 -2.15
C GLU A 15 -10.13 9.87 -3.23
N HIS A 16 -10.97 8.85 -2.94
CA HIS A 16 -11.94 8.27 -3.86
C HIS A 16 -13.40 8.53 -3.43
N ILE A 17 -13.65 9.44 -2.48
CA ILE A 17 -14.95 9.59 -1.81
C ILE A 17 -16.10 10.00 -2.74
N ASP A 18 -15.80 10.71 -3.83
CA ASP A 18 -16.81 11.17 -4.80
C ASP A 18 -17.26 10.08 -5.78
N PHE A 19 -16.62 8.90 -5.78
CA PHE A 19 -16.94 7.81 -6.69
C PHE A 19 -17.97 6.84 -6.08
N PRO A 20 -19.11 6.59 -6.74
CA PRO A 20 -20.12 5.67 -6.25
C PRO A 20 -19.56 4.26 -6.02
N GLY A 21 -19.88 3.68 -4.85
CA GLY A 21 -19.40 2.36 -4.44
C GLY A 21 -18.17 2.38 -3.55
N THR A 22 -17.48 3.52 -3.41
CA THR A 22 -16.39 3.67 -2.43
C THR A 22 -16.94 3.58 -1.01
N LEU A 23 -16.42 2.62 -0.24
CA LEU A 23 -16.56 2.58 1.21
C LEU A 23 -15.22 3.01 1.81
N THR A 24 -15.24 3.94 2.76
CA THR A 24 -14.05 4.40 3.47
C THR A 24 -14.34 4.59 4.95
N LEU A 25 -13.39 4.21 5.79
CA LEU A 25 -13.34 4.61 7.20
C LEU A 25 -12.85 6.05 7.30
N SER A 26 -13.26 6.75 8.35
CA SER A 26 -12.52 7.93 8.80
C SER A 26 -11.16 7.50 9.35
N SER A 27 -10.17 8.40 9.31
CA SER A 27 -8.85 8.12 9.89
C SER A 27 -8.94 7.74 11.37
N GLU A 28 -9.82 8.39 12.14
CA GLU A 28 -10.04 8.06 13.55
C GLU A 28 -10.56 6.63 13.73
N ALA A 29 -11.56 6.23 12.93
CA ALA A 29 -12.13 4.89 13.01
C ALA A 29 -11.09 3.82 12.65
N ALA A 30 -10.35 4.01 11.56
CA ALA A 30 -9.30 3.09 11.13
C ALA A 30 -8.18 2.94 12.18
N LEU A 31 -7.70 4.06 12.74
CA LEU A 31 -6.70 4.03 13.81
C LEU A 31 -7.21 3.26 15.03
N LYS A 32 -8.43 3.57 15.48
CA LYS A 32 -9.04 2.92 16.65
C LYS A 32 -9.22 1.42 16.45
N GLU A 33 -9.74 1.01 15.30
CA GLU A 33 -9.96 -0.39 14.95
C GLU A 33 -8.65 -1.17 14.86
N TRP A 34 -7.69 -0.67 14.08
CA TRP A 34 -6.42 -1.38 13.87
C TRP A 34 -5.56 -1.42 15.13
N MET A 35 -5.62 -0.39 15.99
CA MET A 35 -5.04 -0.44 17.33
C MET A 35 -5.69 -1.53 18.18
N ALA A 36 -7.01 -1.65 18.21
CA ALA A 36 -7.69 -2.68 18.99
C ALA A 36 -7.31 -4.10 18.55
N LEU A 37 -7.12 -4.32 17.24
CA LEU A 37 -6.61 -5.58 16.70
C LEU A 37 -5.16 -5.84 17.15
N GLY A 38 -4.27 -4.86 16.99
CA GLY A 38 -2.87 -4.98 17.39
C GLY A 38 -2.68 -5.21 18.89
N ILE A 39 -3.49 -4.57 19.73
CA ILE A 39 -3.51 -4.79 21.20
C ILE A 39 -3.95 -6.22 21.52
N SER A 40 -4.95 -6.74 20.80
CA SER A 40 -5.40 -8.11 21.00
C SER A 40 -4.32 -9.13 20.63
N VAL A 41 -3.58 -8.89 19.55
CA VAL A 41 -2.41 -9.67 19.16
C VAL A 41 -1.33 -9.62 20.24
N ALA A 42 -1.02 -8.42 20.76
CA ALA A 42 -0.06 -8.24 21.85
C ALA A 42 -0.46 -9.00 23.12
N ARG A 43 -1.74 -8.92 23.50
CA ARG A 43 -2.30 -9.60 24.68
C ARG A 43 -2.24 -11.12 24.56
N ALA A 44 -2.31 -11.66 23.35
CA ALA A 44 -2.13 -13.09 23.08
C ALA A 44 -0.67 -13.56 23.23
N GLY A 45 0.28 -12.66 23.55
CA GLY A 45 1.69 -12.97 23.77
C GLY A 45 2.57 -12.84 22.52
N VAL A 46 1.98 -12.52 21.36
CA VAL A 46 2.71 -12.30 20.11
C VAL A 46 3.56 -11.03 20.23
N LYS A 47 4.80 -11.09 19.73
CA LYS A 47 5.78 -9.99 19.84
C LYS A 47 6.09 -9.29 18.52
N LYS A 48 5.65 -9.84 17.39
CA LYS A 48 5.96 -9.37 16.04
C LYS A 48 4.69 -9.31 15.22
N LEU A 49 4.46 -8.20 14.54
CA LEU A 49 3.29 -7.97 13.70
C LEU A 49 3.73 -7.31 12.39
N VAL A 50 3.24 -7.82 11.26
CA VAL A 50 3.41 -7.19 9.96
C VAL A 50 2.04 -6.73 9.48
N ILE A 51 1.92 -5.43 9.19
CA ILE A 51 0.73 -4.84 8.58
C ILE A 51 1.07 -4.55 7.11
N VAL A 52 0.39 -5.23 6.19
CA VAL A 52 0.57 -5.07 4.74
C VAL A 52 -0.70 -4.52 4.11
N THR A 53 -0.57 -3.56 3.20
CA THR A 53 -1.72 -2.97 2.51
C THR A 53 -1.63 -3.07 0.99
N SER A 54 -2.80 -3.21 0.35
CA SER A 54 -2.99 -3.07 -1.10
C SER A 54 -3.23 -1.63 -1.54
N HIS A 55 -3.56 -0.72 -0.62
CA HIS A 55 -4.05 0.62 -0.94
C HIS A 55 -3.22 1.72 -0.26
N GLY A 56 -2.80 2.70 -1.06
CA GLY A 56 -1.89 3.77 -0.65
C GLY A 56 -2.41 4.61 0.53
N GLY A 57 -3.70 4.97 0.53
CA GLY A 57 -4.34 5.80 1.55
C GLY A 57 -4.20 5.30 2.99
N ASN A 58 -4.00 3.99 3.17
CA ASN A 58 -3.81 3.39 4.49
C ASN A 58 -2.42 3.65 5.11
N SER A 59 -1.41 3.96 4.30
CA SER A 59 0.01 3.90 4.71
C SER A 59 0.34 4.82 5.89
N ALA A 60 -0.21 6.03 5.89
CA ALA A 60 0.02 7.01 6.96
C ALA A 60 -0.56 6.53 8.30
N ALA A 61 -1.83 6.08 8.29
CA ALA A 61 -2.49 5.56 9.48
C ALA A 61 -1.82 4.29 10.01
N MET A 62 -1.41 3.37 9.13
CA MET A 62 -0.65 2.18 9.52
C MET A 62 0.66 2.53 10.25
N THR A 63 1.34 3.60 9.82
CA THR A 63 2.60 4.04 10.45
C THR A 63 2.35 4.54 11.87
N LEU A 64 1.25 5.29 12.10
CA LEU A 64 0.85 5.72 13.44
C LEU A 64 0.51 4.53 14.34
N VAL A 65 -0.29 3.59 13.84
CA VAL A 65 -0.65 2.35 14.56
C VAL A 65 0.60 1.56 14.94
N ALA A 66 1.54 1.38 14.01
CA ALA A 66 2.77 0.65 14.26
C ALA A 66 3.64 1.31 15.34
N GLN A 67 3.76 2.64 15.30
CA GLN A 67 4.50 3.40 16.29
C GLN A 67 3.87 3.27 17.68
N ASP A 68 2.54 3.37 17.79
CA ASP A 68 1.84 3.25 19.06
C ASP A 68 1.88 1.82 19.63
N LEU A 69 1.73 0.80 18.79
CA LEU A 69 1.91 -0.60 19.21
C LEU A 69 3.33 -0.87 19.69
N ARG A 70 4.34 -0.26 19.05
CA ARG A 70 5.71 -0.33 19.52
C ARG A 70 5.88 0.37 20.87
N ALA A 71 5.42 1.61 20.97
CA ALA A 71 5.62 2.47 22.14
C ALA A 71 4.90 1.95 23.39
N TYR A 72 3.64 1.54 23.26
CA TYR A 72 2.79 1.20 24.41
C TYR A 72 2.67 -0.31 24.66
N HIS A 73 2.97 -1.15 23.67
CA HIS A 73 2.80 -2.60 23.78
C HIS A 73 4.08 -3.40 23.47
N GLY A 74 5.19 -2.74 23.14
CA GLY A 74 6.49 -3.37 22.92
C GLY A 74 6.56 -4.27 21.70
N LEU A 75 5.59 -4.21 20.79
CA LEU A 75 5.57 -5.02 19.58
C LEU A 75 6.63 -4.54 18.60
N LEU A 76 7.31 -5.47 17.92
CA LEU A 76 7.94 -5.18 16.64
C LEU A 76 6.83 -5.12 15.60
N THR A 77 6.40 -3.91 15.23
CA THR A 77 5.38 -3.72 14.21
C THR A 77 5.99 -3.15 12.93
N VAL A 78 5.90 -3.93 11.85
CA VAL A 78 6.41 -3.56 10.53
C VAL A 78 5.23 -3.19 9.63
N THR A 79 5.38 -2.11 8.85
CA THR A 79 4.38 -1.71 7.84
C THR A 79 4.96 -1.79 6.44
N THR A 80 4.19 -2.35 5.50
CA THR A 80 4.58 -2.37 4.09
C THR A 80 3.35 -2.30 3.17
N SER A 81 3.60 -2.11 1.87
CA SER A 81 2.59 -2.31 0.84
C SER A 81 3.11 -3.33 -0.16
N TRP A 82 2.21 -3.99 -0.89
CA TRP A 82 2.60 -4.87 -2.00
C TRP A 82 3.53 -4.17 -3.00
N SER A 83 3.31 -2.87 -3.23
CA SER A 83 4.08 -2.05 -4.15
C SER A 83 5.48 -1.66 -3.64
N ARG A 84 5.77 -1.75 -2.33
CA ARG A 84 7.10 -1.41 -1.78
C ARG A 84 8.22 -2.36 -2.20
N PHE A 85 7.87 -3.57 -2.62
CA PHE A 85 8.83 -4.53 -3.16
C PHE A 85 9.21 -4.24 -4.63
N GLY A 86 8.63 -3.19 -5.21
CA GLY A 86 8.85 -2.80 -6.59
C GLY A 86 8.20 -3.78 -7.58
N VAL A 87 8.62 -3.63 -8.83
CA VAL A 87 8.21 -4.50 -9.95
C VAL A 87 9.45 -5.11 -10.59
N PRO A 88 9.35 -6.27 -11.26
CA PRO A 88 10.45 -6.78 -12.08
C PRO A 88 10.94 -5.74 -13.08
N GLN A 89 12.27 -5.57 -13.18
CA GLN A 89 12.87 -4.56 -14.04
C GLN A 89 12.41 -4.71 -15.50
N GLY A 90 12.05 -3.59 -16.12
CA GLY A 90 11.62 -3.54 -17.52
C GLY A 90 10.23 -4.10 -17.80
N LEU A 91 9.46 -4.52 -16.77
CA LEU A 91 8.12 -5.07 -16.97
C LEU A 91 7.10 -4.02 -17.44
N PHE A 92 7.28 -2.77 -16.99
CA PHE A 92 6.48 -1.62 -17.37
C PHE A 92 7.38 -0.41 -17.68
N PRO A 93 6.91 0.54 -18.52
CA PRO A 93 7.58 1.81 -18.72
C PRO A 93 7.75 2.59 -17.41
N ALA A 94 8.82 3.38 -17.29
CA ALA A 94 9.07 4.18 -16.09
C ALA A 94 7.95 5.21 -15.81
N GLU A 95 7.34 5.78 -16.85
CA GLU A 95 6.17 6.67 -16.71
C GLU A 95 5.01 5.95 -16.02
N GLU A 96 4.71 4.71 -16.41
CA GLU A 96 3.64 3.91 -15.80
C GLU A 96 3.93 3.57 -14.34
N ILE A 97 5.17 3.19 -14.00
CA ILE A 97 5.54 2.92 -12.60
C ILE A 97 5.43 4.17 -11.73
N ARG A 98 5.65 5.35 -12.31
CA ARG A 98 5.63 6.63 -11.59
C ARG A 98 4.22 7.22 -11.46
N HIS A 99 3.41 7.10 -12.49
CA HIS A 99 2.12 7.81 -12.63
C HIS A 99 0.91 6.90 -12.67
N GLY A 100 1.11 5.60 -12.91
CA GLY A 100 0.09 4.55 -12.95
C GLY A 100 -0.35 4.07 -11.57
N VAL A 101 -0.72 5.00 -10.70
CA VAL A 101 -0.90 4.73 -9.26
C VAL A 101 -2.24 4.10 -8.90
N HIS A 102 -3.23 4.11 -9.81
CA HIS A 102 -4.55 3.55 -9.53
C HIS A 102 -5.28 3.14 -10.81
N GLY A 103 -5.73 1.89 -10.92
CA GLY A 103 -6.38 1.36 -12.12
C GLY A 103 -5.46 1.31 -13.36
N GLY A 104 -4.16 1.55 -13.18
CA GLY A 104 -3.16 1.50 -14.24
C GLY A 104 -2.80 0.06 -14.67
N ALA A 105 -1.73 -0.06 -15.43
CA ALA A 105 -1.25 -1.32 -15.99
C ALA A 105 -0.89 -2.34 -14.90
N VAL A 106 -0.29 -1.90 -13.79
CA VAL A 106 0.20 -2.80 -12.74
C VAL A 106 -0.97 -3.49 -12.03
N GLU A 107 -1.93 -2.72 -11.53
CA GLU A 107 -3.12 -3.25 -10.85
C GLU A 107 -4.01 -4.05 -11.81
N THR A 108 -4.23 -3.54 -13.02
CA THR A 108 -5.01 -4.25 -14.05
C THR A 108 -4.36 -5.58 -14.42
N SER A 109 -3.03 -5.66 -14.53
CA SER A 109 -2.33 -6.92 -14.81
C SER A 109 -2.56 -7.95 -13.71
N ILE A 110 -2.47 -7.55 -12.44
CA ILE A 110 -2.72 -8.44 -11.29
C ILE A 110 -4.15 -8.97 -11.33
N MET A 111 -5.12 -8.09 -11.59
CA MET A 111 -6.54 -8.48 -11.69
C MET A 111 -6.76 -9.44 -12.87
N LEU A 112 -6.19 -9.17 -14.04
CA LEU A 112 -6.27 -10.07 -15.20
C LEU A 112 -5.71 -11.47 -14.92
N ALA A 113 -4.66 -11.58 -14.09
CA ALA A 113 -4.02 -12.85 -13.78
C ALA A 113 -4.79 -13.72 -12.77
N ARG A 114 -5.57 -13.11 -11.86
CA ARG A 114 -6.23 -13.86 -10.76
C ARG A 114 -7.75 -13.79 -10.76
N TYR A 115 -8.29 -12.70 -11.26
CA TYR A 115 -9.69 -12.31 -11.11
C TYR A 115 -10.20 -11.69 -12.41
N LYS A 116 -9.91 -12.34 -13.54
CA LYS A 116 -10.19 -11.81 -14.88
C LYS A 116 -11.67 -11.47 -15.07
N GLU A 117 -12.55 -12.27 -14.47
CA GLU A 117 -14.00 -12.09 -14.43
C GLU A 117 -14.46 -10.78 -13.75
N HIS A 118 -13.59 -10.16 -12.94
CA HIS A 118 -13.83 -8.87 -12.31
C HIS A 118 -13.27 -7.68 -13.11
N VAL A 119 -12.68 -7.93 -14.28
CA VAL A 119 -12.14 -6.89 -15.17
C VAL A 119 -13.10 -6.63 -16.33
N ARG A 120 -13.56 -5.37 -16.45
CA ARG A 120 -14.29 -4.88 -17.64
C ARG A 120 -13.32 -4.62 -18.77
N LEU A 121 -13.08 -5.62 -19.62
CA LEU A 121 -12.08 -5.58 -20.68
C LEU A 121 -12.32 -4.42 -21.67
N GLU A 122 -13.57 -4.09 -21.93
CA GLU A 122 -14.01 -2.99 -22.79
C GLU A 122 -13.75 -1.59 -22.21
N ALA A 123 -13.49 -1.50 -20.91
CA ALA A 123 -13.19 -0.24 -20.22
C ALA A 123 -11.68 0.00 -20.04
N ILE A 124 -10.82 -0.92 -20.52
CA ILE A 124 -9.37 -0.75 -20.49
C ILE A 124 -8.99 0.40 -21.42
N ALA A 125 -8.33 1.43 -20.86
CA ALA A 125 -7.94 2.63 -21.59
C ALA A 125 -6.63 3.22 -21.03
N ASP A 126 -6.14 4.28 -21.69
CA ASP A 126 -5.06 5.11 -21.16
C ASP A 126 -5.65 6.27 -20.33
N PHE A 127 -5.61 6.14 -19.00
CA PHE A 127 -6.07 7.16 -18.06
C PHE A 127 -4.91 8.10 -17.72
N ARG A 128 -4.52 8.91 -18.69
CA ARG A 128 -3.33 9.75 -18.60
C ARG A 128 -3.44 10.74 -17.43
N SER A 129 -2.60 10.57 -16.41
CA SER A 129 -2.62 11.39 -15.20
C SER A 129 -2.21 12.85 -15.47
N ALA A 130 -2.95 13.79 -14.88
CA ALA A 130 -2.61 15.21 -14.85
C ALA A 130 -1.25 15.48 -14.17
N ALA A 131 -0.80 14.58 -13.27
CA ALA A 131 0.50 14.68 -12.61
C ALA A 131 1.68 14.70 -13.60
N ILE A 132 1.53 14.09 -14.79
CA ILE A 132 2.56 14.11 -15.83
C ILE A 132 2.79 15.53 -16.36
N ALA A 133 1.73 16.33 -16.50
CA ALA A 133 1.85 17.71 -16.92
C ALA A 133 2.50 18.57 -15.84
N MET A 134 2.14 18.34 -14.57
CA MET A 134 2.67 19.09 -13.42
C MET A 134 4.20 19.04 -13.33
N GLU A 135 4.82 17.92 -13.71
CA GLU A 135 6.29 17.79 -13.67
C GLU A 135 7.03 18.76 -14.60
N LYS A 136 6.34 19.29 -15.62
CA LYS A 136 6.91 20.28 -16.54
C LYS A 136 6.86 21.69 -15.94
N ASP A 137 5.83 21.96 -15.15
CA ASP A 137 5.50 23.30 -14.66
C ASP A 137 6.02 23.55 -13.23
N TYR A 138 6.20 22.48 -12.45
CA TYR A 138 6.55 22.58 -11.03
C TYR A 138 7.78 21.75 -10.68
N ARG A 139 8.73 22.38 -9.98
CA ARG A 139 9.97 21.74 -9.54
C ARG A 139 9.80 20.83 -8.32
N TRP A 140 8.95 21.23 -7.36
CA TRP A 140 8.85 20.59 -6.04
C TRP A 140 7.44 20.05 -5.76
N LEU A 141 6.41 20.83 -6.10
CA LEU A 141 5.02 20.44 -5.96
C LEU A 141 4.70 19.28 -6.92
N SER A 142 4.10 18.22 -6.39
CA SER A 142 3.79 16.98 -7.12
C SER A 142 2.54 16.32 -6.54
N ALA A 143 1.88 15.45 -7.29
CA ALA A 143 0.87 14.56 -6.71
C ALA A 143 1.50 13.45 -5.83
N TYR A 144 2.80 13.21 -6.00
CA TYR A 144 3.53 12.11 -5.37
C TYR A 144 4.81 12.59 -4.67
N ARG A 145 5.98 12.35 -5.26
CA ARG A 145 7.26 12.85 -4.76
C ARG A 145 7.75 14.00 -5.66
N PRO A 146 8.55 14.96 -5.14
CA PRO A 146 9.12 15.00 -3.79
C PRO A 146 8.19 15.61 -2.73
N ALA A 147 7.30 16.56 -3.07
CA ALA A 147 6.36 17.16 -2.13
C ALA A 147 4.90 16.95 -2.61
N PRO A 148 4.19 15.93 -2.08
CA PRO A 148 2.82 15.65 -2.46
C PRO A 148 1.86 16.71 -1.93
N PHE A 149 0.89 17.14 -2.75
CA PHE A 149 -0.35 17.72 -2.24
C PHE A 149 -1.40 16.61 -2.02
N ALA A 150 -2.43 16.91 -1.22
CA ALA A 150 -3.57 16.02 -1.05
C ALA A 150 -4.51 16.16 -2.26
N TRP A 151 -4.49 15.17 -3.14
CA TRP A 151 -5.35 15.10 -4.32
C TRP A 151 -6.60 14.25 -4.05
N GLN A 152 -7.66 14.54 -4.78
CA GLN A 152 -8.77 13.62 -5.04
C GLN A 152 -8.53 12.92 -6.37
N ALA A 153 -9.04 11.70 -6.56
CA ALA A 153 -8.71 10.90 -7.74
C ALA A 153 -9.10 11.59 -9.06
N GLN A 154 -10.18 12.38 -9.06
CA GLN A 154 -10.59 13.20 -10.20
C GLN A 154 -9.62 14.35 -10.53
N ASP A 155 -8.77 14.78 -9.59
CA ASP A 155 -7.72 15.77 -9.86
C ASP A 155 -6.61 15.17 -10.74
N LEU A 156 -6.40 13.85 -10.65
CA LEU A 156 -5.45 13.13 -11.47
C LEU A 156 -6.06 12.73 -12.82
N HIS A 157 -7.30 12.26 -12.81
CA HIS A 157 -8.05 11.96 -14.02
C HIS A 157 -9.56 11.83 -13.72
N PRO A 158 -10.46 12.40 -14.56
CA PRO A 158 -11.90 12.42 -14.27
C PRO A 158 -12.59 11.06 -14.07
N SER A 159 -12.02 9.96 -14.60
CA SER A 159 -12.57 8.61 -14.39
C SER A 159 -12.27 8.02 -13.01
N GLY A 160 -11.37 8.63 -12.24
CA GLY A 160 -10.85 8.11 -10.98
C GLY A 160 -9.63 7.21 -11.12
N ALA A 161 -9.35 6.66 -12.30
CA ALA A 161 -8.15 5.87 -12.58
C ALA A 161 -7.01 6.76 -13.11
N ALA A 162 -5.75 6.45 -12.77
CA ALA A 162 -4.55 7.12 -13.25
C ALA A 162 -3.50 6.07 -13.67
N GLY A 163 -3.19 6.03 -14.96
CA GLY A 163 -2.25 5.08 -15.57
C GLY A 163 -2.73 4.52 -16.91
N ASN A 164 -1.81 3.91 -17.65
CA ASN A 164 -2.11 3.32 -18.95
C ASN A 164 -2.44 1.83 -18.83
N ALA A 165 -3.71 1.52 -18.56
CA ALA A 165 -4.18 0.15 -18.40
C ALA A 165 -4.05 -0.71 -19.68
N THR A 166 -3.92 -0.09 -20.87
CA THR A 166 -3.71 -0.82 -22.13
C THR A 166 -2.41 -1.62 -22.16
N LEU A 167 -1.45 -1.28 -21.29
CA LEU A 167 -0.17 -1.99 -21.14
C LEU A 167 -0.28 -3.26 -20.28
N ALA A 168 -1.46 -3.54 -19.72
CA ALA A 168 -1.67 -4.67 -18.84
C ALA A 168 -1.69 -6.01 -19.58
N SER A 169 -1.25 -7.08 -18.92
CA SER A 169 -1.40 -8.44 -19.41
C SER A 169 -1.43 -9.47 -18.29
N VAL A 170 -1.98 -10.65 -18.57
CA VAL A 170 -1.99 -11.80 -17.65
C VAL A 170 -0.56 -12.17 -17.23
N GLU A 171 0.34 -12.31 -18.21
CA GLU A 171 1.75 -12.67 -17.96
C GLU A 171 2.44 -11.67 -17.02
N LYS A 172 2.23 -10.36 -17.22
CA LYS A 172 2.78 -9.34 -16.33
C LYS A 172 2.21 -9.46 -14.91
N GLY A 173 0.93 -9.78 -14.79
CA GLY A 173 0.26 -10.01 -13.51
C GLY A 173 0.83 -11.20 -12.75
N GLU A 174 1.05 -12.32 -13.44
CA GLU A 174 1.68 -13.51 -12.85
C GLU A 174 3.09 -13.20 -12.34
N ARG A 175 3.89 -12.48 -13.12
CA ARG A 175 5.24 -12.05 -12.74
C ARG A 175 5.24 -11.09 -11.56
N LEU A 176 4.28 -10.16 -11.49
CA LEU A 176 4.11 -9.26 -10.34
C LEU A 176 3.76 -10.03 -9.06
N LEU A 177 2.84 -10.99 -9.16
CA LEU A 177 2.39 -11.78 -8.02
C LEU A 177 3.49 -12.68 -7.48
N ASP A 178 4.24 -13.35 -8.36
CA ASP A 178 5.40 -14.16 -7.96
C ASP A 178 6.48 -13.30 -7.29
N HIS A 179 6.82 -12.15 -7.88
CA HIS A 179 7.79 -11.21 -7.32
C HIS A 179 7.37 -10.70 -5.94
N GLY A 180 6.14 -10.21 -5.81
CA GLY A 180 5.61 -9.68 -4.56
C GLY A 180 5.49 -10.74 -3.47
N ALA A 181 5.05 -11.96 -3.82
CA ALA A 181 4.97 -13.07 -2.86
C ALA A 181 6.35 -13.48 -2.35
N ARG A 182 7.35 -13.62 -3.24
CA ARG A 182 8.74 -13.93 -2.86
C ARG A 182 9.31 -12.88 -1.91
N ALA A 183 9.24 -11.61 -2.29
CA ALA A 183 9.76 -10.51 -1.47
C ALA A 183 9.04 -10.39 -0.12
N PHE A 184 7.72 -10.66 -0.08
CA PHE A 184 6.99 -10.67 1.18
C PHE A 184 7.38 -11.84 2.09
N ILE A 185 7.64 -13.03 1.53
CA ILE A 185 8.18 -14.17 2.29
C ILE A 185 9.56 -13.84 2.86
N GLU A 186 10.45 -13.23 2.07
CA GLU A 186 11.76 -12.76 2.53
C GLU A 186 11.64 -11.78 3.70
N LEU A 187 10.71 -10.81 3.63
CA LEU A 187 10.42 -9.93 4.76
C LEU A 187 9.94 -10.69 6.01
N LEU A 188 9.07 -11.69 5.84
CA LEU A 188 8.60 -12.50 6.98
C LEU A 188 9.74 -13.31 7.60
N GLU A 189 10.69 -13.80 6.81
CA GLU A 189 11.89 -14.47 7.32
C GLU A 189 12.80 -13.52 8.10
N ASP A 190 12.99 -12.29 7.62
CA ASP A 190 13.75 -11.26 8.35
C ASP A 190 13.09 -10.93 9.68
N VAL A 191 11.76 -10.76 9.68
CA VAL A 191 10.98 -10.52 10.89
C VAL A 191 11.10 -11.72 11.85
N ASP A 192 11.01 -12.96 11.36
CA ASP A 192 11.16 -14.17 12.19
C ASP A 192 12.55 -14.26 12.83
N LYS A 193 13.62 -13.96 12.07
CA LYS A 193 15.01 -13.95 12.53
C LYS A 193 15.32 -12.84 13.53
N PHE A 194 14.65 -11.68 13.44
CA PHE A 194 14.96 -10.53 14.28
C PHE A 194 14.69 -10.80 15.77
N ASP A 195 15.72 -10.72 16.63
CA ASP A 195 15.53 -10.81 18.08
C ASP A 195 14.96 -9.48 18.61
N VAL A 196 13.73 -9.49 19.12
CA VAL A 196 13.08 -8.29 19.68
C VAL A 196 13.83 -7.71 20.88
N LYS A 197 14.72 -8.46 21.52
CA LYS A 197 15.62 -7.97 22.59
C LYS A 197 16.71 -7.03 22.07
N ALA A 198 16.98 -7.02 20.76
CA ALA A 198 17.88 -6.05 20.16
C ALA A 198 17.32 -4.61 20.20
N LEU A 199 16.01 -4.46 20.40
CA LEU A 199 15.38 -3.17 20.60
C LEU A 199 15.56 -2.74 22.07
N SER A 200 16.15 -1.57 22.30
CA SER A 200 16.43 -1.09 23.68
C SER A 200 15.17 -1.03 24.54
N ALA A 201 15.35 -1.33 25.84
CA ALA A 201 14.32 -1.21 26.87
C ALA A 201 14.05 0.25 27.28
N GLY A 202 14.91 1.18 26.86
CA GLY A 202 14.78 2.60 27.17
C GLY A 202 15.97 3.42 26.65
N PRO A 203 15.95 4.75 26.81
CA PRO A 203 17.13 5.56 26.59
C PRO A 203 18.25 5.15 27.55
N GLN A 204 19.51 5.43 27.18
CA GLN A 204 20.63 5.29 28.11
C GLN A 204 20.44 6.25 29.29
N GLU A 205 20.71 5.78 30.51
CA GLU A 205 20.73 6.67 31.68
C GLU A 205 21.82 7.72 31.47
N MET A 206 21.47 9.00 31.68
CA MET A 206 22.46 10.06 31.70
C MET A 206 23.15 10.02 33.06
N ASN A 207 24.44 9.65 33.07
CA ASN A 207 25.32 9.84 34.22
C ASN A 207 25.66 11.33 34.41
#